data_AF-A0A7K6DML2-F1
#
_entry.id   AF-A0A7K6DML2-F1
#
_cell.length_a   1.000
_cell.length_b   1.000
_cell.length_c   1.000
_cell.angle_alpha   90.00
_cell.angle_beta   90.00
_cell.angle_gamma   90.00
#
_symmetry.space_group_name_H-M   'P 1'
#
loop_
_entity.id
_entity.type
_entity.pdbx_description
1 polymer ?
#
loop_
_entity_poly.entity_id
_entity_poly.type
_entity_poly.pdbx_seq_one_letter_code
_entity_poly.pdbx_strand_id
1 'polypeptide(L)'
;VSPYYRTKLRGLYTTAKADAEAECNVLRRALDKIAEIKSLLEERRIGTAARGRCGEAKKGGKTSKNLQKPFKITPKSFKFTPKRANLREFLLGPPPLCGAVPAAGDYVAKPGDKVAARVKALEGDEQWILAEVVSYSHAANKYEVDDIDEEGKERHTLSRRRIIPLPQWKTNPETDPEALFHKDQLVLALYPQTTCFYRALIHAPPQR
;
A
#
# COMPACT_ATOMS: atom_id res chain seq x y z
N VAL A 1 -11.85 39.95 -33.05
CA VAL A 1 -11.95 40.09 -31.57
C VAL A 1 -11.27 41.40 -31.17
N SER A 2 -12.01 42.33 -30.54
CA SER A 2 -11.44 43.63 -30.13
C SER A 2 -10.36 43.47 -29.04
N PRO A 3 -9.33 44.33 -29.00
CA PRO A 3 -8.28 44.30 -27.97
C PRO A 3 -8.80 44.27 -26.53
N TYR A 4 -9.91 44.96 -26.27
CA TYR A 4 -10.59 44.97 -24.98
C TYR A 4 -11.02 43.56 -24.55
N TYR A 5 -11.66 42.81 -25.45
CA TYR A 5 -12.12 41.45 -25.16
C TYR A 5 -10.96 40.47 -24.95
N ARG A 6 -9.83 40.64 -25.67
CA ARG A 6 -8.63 39.81 -25.45
C ARG A 6 -8.04 40.02 -24.05
N THR A 7 -7.94 41.26 -23.60
CA THR A 7 -7.44 41.59 -22.26
C THR A 7 -8.38 41.07 -21.17
N LYS A 8 -9.69 41.25 -21.35
CA LYS A 8 -10.71 40.74 -20.41
C LYS A 8 -10.67 39.21 -20.31
N LEU A 9 -10.56 38.51 -21.43
CA LEU A 9 -10.41 37.04 -21.47
C LEU A 9 -9.15 36.58 -20.73
N ARG A 10 -8.00 37.22 -20.96
CA ARG A 10 -6.77 36.89 -20.22
C ARG A 10 -6.96 37.07 -18.71
N GLY A 11 -7.56 38.17 -18.28
CA GLY A 11 -7.86 38.43 -16.88
C GLY A 11 -8.73 37.34 -16.25
N LEU A 12 -9.81 36.94 -16.93
CA LEU A 12 -10.69 35.86 -16.46
C LEU A 12 -9.93 34.53 -16.34
N TYR A 13 -9.10 34.17 -17.32
CA TYR A 13 -8.29 32.96 -17.25
C TYR A 13 -7.26 33.01 -16.11
N THR A 14 -6.62 34.15 -15.88
CA THR A 14 -5.66 34.28 -14.78
C THR A 14 -6.32 34.14 -13.41
N THR A 15 -7.52 34.73 -13.24
CA THR A 15 -8.29 34.58 -11.99
C THR A 15 -8.76 33.15 -11.80
N ALA A 16 -9.38 32.54 -12.82
CA ALA A 16 -9.84 31.16 -12.74
C ALA A 16 -8.69 30.17 -12.44
N LYS A 17 -7.49 30.42 -13.00
CA LYS A 17 -6.30 29.62 -12.70
C LYS A 17 -5.86 29.79 -11.24
N ALA A 18 -5.83 31.03 -10.74
CA ALA A 18 -5.45 31.32 -9.36
C ALA A 18 -6.45 30.70 -8.35
N ASP A 19 -7.75 30.79 -8.64
CA ASP A 19 -8.80 30.19 -7.81
C ASP A 19 -8.67 28.66 -7.78
N ALA A 20 -8.48 28.02 -8.93
CA ALA A 20 -8.25 26.58 -9.01
C ALA A 20 -6.97 26.15 -8.26
N GLU A 21 -5.89 26.94 -8.33
CA GLU A 21 -4.67 26.71 -7.56
C GLU A 21 -4.90 26.82 -6.04
N ALA A 22 -5.71 27.80 -5.61
CA ALA A 22 -6.09 27.98 -4.22
C ALA A 22 -6.93 26.79 -3.69
N GLU A 23 -7.94 26.34 -4.44
CA GLU A 23 -8.73 25.16 -4.11
C GLU A 23 -7.86 23.90 -4.02
N CYS A 24 -6.96 23.71 -5.00
CA CYS A 24 -5.99 22.61 -4.97
C CYS A 24 -5.11 22.65 -3.71
N ASN A 25 -4.68 23.83 -3.28
CA ASN A 25 -3.88 23.99 -2.05
C ASN A 25 -4.66 23.60 -0.79
N VAL A 26 -5.94 23.94 -0.70
CA VAL A 26 -6.79 23.54 0.43
C VAL A 26 -6.95 22.02 0.47
N LEU A 27 -7.22 21.38 -0.68
CA LEU A 27 -7.35 19.93 -0.77
C LEU A 27 -6.03 19.21 -0.38
N ARG A 28 -4.88 19.76 -0.76
CA ARG A 28 -3.55 19.23 -0.37
C ARG A 28 -3.38 19.24 1.16
N ARG A 29 -3.65 20.37 1.81
CA ARG A 29 -3.55 20.50 3.27
C ARG A 29 -4.48 19.52 4.00
N ALA A 30 -5.71 19.35 3.50
CA ALA A 30 -6.64 18.38 4.07
C ALA A 30 -6.13 16.93 3.95
N LEU A 31 -5.56 16.56 2.80
CA LEU A 31 -4.96 15.24 2.60
C LEU A 31 -3.75 14.97 3.51
N ASP A 32 -2.94 15.99 3.78
CA ASP A 32 -1.81 15.88 4.71
C ASP A 32 -2.30 15.65 6.14
N LYS A 33 -3.37 16.34 6.55
CA LYS A 33 -4.02 16.09 7.84
C LYS A 33 -4.62 14.69 7.95
N ILE A 34 -5.22 14.17 6.88
CA ILE A 34 -5.69 12.77 6.87
C ILE A 34 -4.52 11.79 6.99
N ALA A 35 -3.37 12.07 6.34
CA ALA A 35 -2.19 11.22 6.43
C ALA A 35 -1.59 11.23 7.85
N GLU A 36 -1.51 12.41 8.47
CA GLU A 36 -1.06 12.60 9.86
C GLU A 36 -1.94 11.80 10.83
N ILE A 37 -3.27 11.95 10.73
CA ILE A 37 -4.23 11.18 11.57
C ILE A 37 -4.03 9.68 11.40
N LYS A 38 -3.85 9.20 10.16
CA LYS A 38 -3.61 7.78 9.90
C LYS A 38 -2.30 7.28 10.51
N SER A 39 -1.24 8.09 10.49
CA SER A 39 0.04 7.74 11.15
C SER A 39 -0.16 7.61 12.65
N LEU A 40 -0.83 8.58 13.28
CA LEU A 40 -1.07 8.57 14.72
C LEU A 40 -1.92 7.38 15.17
N LEU A 41 -2.95 7.01 14.40
CA LEU A 41 -3.75 5.82 14.68
C LEU A 41 -2.94 4.53 14.55
N GLU A 42 -2.06 4.46 13.57
CA GLU A 42 -1.20 3.31 13.32
C GLU A 42 -0.12 3.17 14.40
N GLU A 43 0.53 4.27 14.78
CA GLU A 43 1.44 4.33 15.93
C GLU A 43 0.75 3.89 17.22
N ARG A 44 -0.50 4.32 17.43
CA ARG A 44 -1.30 3.87 18.58
C ARG A 44 -1.59 2.37 18.51
N ARG A 45 -1.89 1.82 17.33
CA ARG A 45 -2.12 0.37 17.12
C ARG A 45 -0.85 -0.44 17.42
N ILE A 46 0.29 0.00 16.92
CA ILE A 46 1.58 -0.66 17.15
C ILE A 46 1.97 -0.53 18.64
N GLY A 47 1.78 0.64 19.25
CA GLY A 47 2.07 0.89 20.65
C GLY A 47 1.20 0.08 21.62
N THR A 48 -0.09 -0.11 21.34
CA THR A 48 -0.94 -1.02 22.13
C THR A 48 -0.57 -2.48 21.89
N ALA A 49 -0.24 -2.89 20.66
CA ALA A 49 0.27 -4.24 20.37
C ALA A 49 1.65 -4.52 21.00
N ALA A 50 2.46 -3.49 21.24
CA ALA A 50 3.73 -3.61 21.97
C ALA A 50 3.51 -3.67 23.49
N ARG A 51 2.59 -2.87 24.05
CA ARG A 51 2.23 -2.91 25.47
C ARG A 51 1.54 -4.21 25.90
N GLY A 52 0.70 -4.79 25.04
CA GLY A 52 0.05 -6.08 25.28
C GLY A 52 1.00 -7.29 25.30
N ARG A 53 2.27 -7.12 24.92
CA ARG A 53 3.31 -8.16 25.01
C ARG A 53 3.94 -8.31 26.40
N CYS A 54 3.66 -7.39 27.34
CA CYS A 54 4.30 -7.38 28.67
C CYS A 54 3.46 -8.03 29.79
N GLY A 55 2.34 -8.67 29.49
CA GLY A 55 1.60 -9.42 30.51
C GLY A 55 0.41 -10.17 29.94
N GLU A 56 0.53 -11.49 29.84
CA GLU A 56 -0.38 -12.45 30.47
C GLU A 56 0.02 -13.88 30.09
N ALA A 57 0.44 -14.63 31.11
CA ALA A 57 0.47 -16.07 31.09
C ALA A 57 -0.90 -16.61 31.58
N LYS A 58 -1.47 -17.57 30.83
CA LYS A 58 -2.67 -18.39 31.11
C LYS A 58 -4.02 -17.64 30.90
N LYS A 59 -5.12 -18.22 30.44
CA LYS A 59 -5.67 -19.60 30.44
C LYS A 59 -6.53 -19.84 29.18
N GLY A 60 -6.81 -21.11 28.90
CA GLY A 60 -7.45 -21.56 27.68
C GLY A 60 -8.96 -21.32 27.54
N GLY A 61 -9.44 -21.77 26.38
CA GLY A 61 -10.80 -22.22 26.16
C GLY A 61 -11.83 -21.14 25.89
N LYS A 62 -12.04 -20.83 24.60
CA LYS A 62 -13.36 -20.57 24.01
C LYS A 62 -13.26 -20.59 22.48
N THR A 63 -13.75 -21.67 21.89
CA THR A 63 -14.03 -21.82 20.47
C THR A 63 -15.08 -20.76 20.06
N SER A 64 -14.64 -19.64 19.50
CA SER A 64 -15.55 -18.65 18.92
C SER A 64 -15.62 -18.83 17.41
N LYS A 65 -16.80 -19.22 16.95
CA LYS A 65 -17.21 -19.39 15.55
C LYS A 65 -17.27 -18.06 14.80
N ASN A 66 -16.16 -17.35 14.66
CA ASN A 66 -16.05 -16.13 13.85
C ASN A 66 -15.21 -16.39 12.59
N LEU A 67 -15.55 -17.47 11.88
CA LEU A 67 -15.02 -17.68 10.55
C LEU A 67 -15.65 -16.65 9.60
N GLN A 68 -14.78 -15.97 8.84
CA GLN A 68 -15.07 -15.12 7.68
C GLN A 68 -15.56 -13.70 7.97
N LYS A 69 -14.64 -12.83 8.40
CA LYS A 69 -14.55 -11.53 7.69
C LYS A 69 -13.46 -11.68 6.64
N PRO A 70 -13.74 -11.52 5.33
CA PRO A 70 -12.69 -11.53 4.34
C PRO A 70 -11.67 -10.45 4.71
N PHE A 71 -10.39 -10.81 4.84
CA PHE A 71 -9.33 -9.85 5.05
C PHE A 71 -9.24 -8.94 3.82
N LYS A 72 -9.90 -7.80 3.89
CA LYS A 72 -9.88 -6.79 2.82
C LYS A 72 -8.60 -5.99 2.99
N ILE A 73 -7.51 -6.42 2.35
CA ILE A 73 -6.45 -5.47 2.01
C ILE A 73 -7.06 -4.55 0.97
N THR A 74 -7.57 -3.40 1.41
CA THR A 74 -7.80 -2.30 0.50
C THR A 74 -6.49 -1.52 0.43
N PRO A 75 -5.64 -1.75 -0.60
CA PRO A 75 -4.57 -0.80 -0.89
C PRO A 75 -5.19 0.59 -0.96
N LYS A 76 -4.46 1.60 -0.46
CA LYS A 76 -4.97 2.97 -0.50
C LYS A 76 -5.29 3.26 -1.96
N SER A 77 -6.51 3.67 -2.24
CA SER A 77 -6.86 4.11 -3.59
C SER A 77 -5.87 5.20 -3.97
N PHE A 78 -5.09 4.99 -5.05
CA PHE A 78 -4.49 6.13 -5.73
C PHE A 78 -5.69 6.88 -6.31
N LYS A 79 -6.19 7.84 -5.54
CA LYS A 79 -6.63 9.03 -6.22
C LYS A 79 -5.32 9.67 -6.62
N PHE A 80 -5.14 9.91 -7.91
CA PHE A 80 -4.21 10.94 -8.35
C PHE A 80 -4.61 12.19 -7.58
N THR A 81 -3.98 12.37 -6.42
CA THR A 81 -4.09 13.59 -5.65
C THR A 81 -2.97 14.43 -6.22
N PRO A 82 -3.21 15.71 -6.51
CA PRO A 82 -2.19 16.63 -7.00
C PRO A 82 -1.17 16.95 -5.90
N LYS A 83 -0.75 15.96 -5.10
CA LYS A 83 0.45 15.98 -4.26
C LYS A 83 1.72 16.09 -5.10
N ARG A 84 1.66 15.80 -6.40
CA ARG A 84 2.75 15.94 -7.38
C ARG A 84 2.52 17.09 -8.36
N ALA A 85 2.10 18.25 -7.87
CA ALA A 85 1.99 19.45 -8.69
C ALA A 85 3.37 20.09 -8.92
N ASN A 86 4.26 19.34 -9.56
CA ASN A 86 5.28 19.91 -10.42
C ASN A 86 5.04 19.30 -11.79
N LEU A 87 4.86 20.15 -12.81
CA LEU A 87 4.66 19.76 -14.22
C LEU A 87 5.71 18.73 -14.72
N ARG A 88 6.85 18.62 -14.05
CA ARG A 88 7.93 17.65 -14.29
C ARG A 88 7.58 16.20 -13.93
N GLU A 89 6.68 15.96 -12.98
CA GLU A 89 6.41 14.62 -12.46
C GLU A 89 5.30 13.89 -13.21
N PHE A 90 4.43 14.65 -13.90
CA PHE A 90 3.46 14.13 -14.86
C PHE A 90 4.12 13.41 -16.05
N LEU A 91 5.39 13.76 -16.34
CA LEU A 91 6.20 13.12 -17.39
C LEU A 91 6.97 11.89 -16.90
N LEU A 92 6.99 11.61 -15.58
CA LEU A 92 7.83 10.57 -14.99
C LEU A 92 7.11 9.22 -14.78
N GLY A 93 5.83 9.13 -15.11
CA GLY A 93 5.02 7.93 -14.93
C GLY A 93 4.66 7.62 -13.47
N PRO A 94 3.96 6.49 -13.24
CA PRO A 94 3.43 6.11 -11.94
C PRO A 94 4.56 5.82 -10.94
N PRO A 95 4.41 6.23 -9.66
CA PRO A 95 5.45 6.03 -8.66
C PRO A 95 5.71 4.54 -8.35
N PRO A 96 6.89 4.20 -7.78
CA PRO A 96 7.14 2.86 -7.24
C PRO A 96 6.03 2.41 -6.30
N LEU A 97 5.67 1.11 -6.32
CA LEU A 97 4.57 0.54 -5.51
C LEU A 97 3.16 1.05 -5.89
N CYS A 98 3.00 1.68 -7.06
CA CYS A 98 1.70 1.91 -7.69
C CYS A 98 1.35 0.71 -8.59
N GLY A 99 0.34 -0.07 -8.21
CA GLY A 99 -0.07 -1.30 -8.92
C GLY A 99 1.10 -2.23 -9.23
N ALA A 100 1.40 -2.40 -10.52
CA ALA A 100 2.45 -3.29 -11.03
C ALA A 100 3.86 -2.67 -11.03
N VAL A 101 4.01 -1.37 -10.71
CA VAL A 101 5.32 -0.70 -10.69
C VAL A 101 6.16 -1.25 -9.53
N PRO A 102 7.36 -1.81 -9.81
CA PRO A 102 8.18 -2.43 -8.77
C PRO A 102 8.70 -1.42 -7.75
N ALA A 103 9.07 -1.92 -6.58
CA ALA A 103 9.80 -1.14 -5.58
C ALA A 103 11.18 -0.73 -6.12
N ALA A 104 11.71 0.39 -5.63
CA ALA A 104 13.11 0.75 -5.90
C ALA A 104 14.07 -0.32 -5.32
N GLY A 105 15.23 -0.49 -5.96
CA GLY A 105 16.20 -1.54 -5.61
C GLY A 105 16.80 -1.41 -4.20
N ASP A 106 16.69 -0.25 -3.57
CA ASP A 106 17.11 0.10 -2.21
C ASP A 106 15.93 0.30 -1.24
N TYR A 107 14.69 0.09 -1.71
CA TYR A 107 13.50 0.27 -0.90
C TYR A 107 13.50 -0.63 0.34
N VAL A 108 13.19 -0.01 1.49
CA VAL A 108 12.99 -0.65 2.77
C VAL A 108 11.56 -0.41 3.26
N ALA A 109 10.81 -1.49 3.48
CA ALA A 109 9.44 -1.42 3.98
C ALA A 109 9.43 -0.98 5.45
N LYS A 110 8.44 -0.17 5.84
CA LYS A 110 8.33 0.39 7.19
C LYS A 110 7.59 -0.56 8.12
N PRO A 111 7.81 -0.48 9.44
CA PRO A 111 6.95 -1.17 10.41
C PRO A 111 5.46 -0.86 10.17
N GLY A 112 4.62 -1.91 10.15
CA GLY A 112 3.19 -1.85 9.83
C GLY A 112 2.85 -2.11 8.36
N ASP A 113 3.83 -1.98 7.44
CA ASP A 113 3.61 -2.26 6.01
C ASP A 113 3.28 -3.74 5.79
N LYS A 114 2.33 -3.98 4.88
CA LYS A 114 1.93 -5.34 4.50
C LYS A 114 2.79 -5.82 3.35
N VAL A 115 3.26 -7.06 3.44
CA VAL A 115 4.20 -7.66 2.49
C VAL A 115 3.80 -9.09 2.19
N ALA A 116 4.17 -9.59 1.01
CA ALA A 116 4.25 -11.02 0.77
C ALA A 116 5.61 -11.52 1.25
N ALA A 117 5.60 -12.52 2.14
CA ALA A 117 6.78 -13.08 2.77
C ALA A 117 6.93 -14.57 2.44
N ARG A 118 8.12 -14.98 1.99
CA ARG A 118 8.41 -16.38 1.65
C ARG A 118 8.97 -17.15 2.84
N VAL A 119 8.08 -17.82 3.57
CA VAL A 119 8.40 -18.63 4.76
C VAL A 119 8.64 -20.09 4.38
N LYS A 120 9.31 -20.84 5.26
CA LYS A 120 9.43 -22.29 5.14
C LYS A 120 8.32 -22.93 5.97
N ALA A 121 7.49 -23.76 5.34
CA ALA A 121 6.47 -24.55 6.02
C ALA A 121 7.09 -25.76 6.73
N LEU A 122 6.31 -26.36 7.64
CA LEU A 122 6.73 -27.52 8.45
C LEU A 122 7.06 -28.76 7.61
N GLU A 123 6.41 -28.94 6.45
CA GLU A 123 6.69 -30.03 5.50
C GLU A 123 7.92 -29.77 4.60
N GLY A 124 8.63 -28.64 4.80
CA GLY A 124 9.84 -28.28 4.03
C GLY A 124 9.56 -27.46 2.77
N ASP A 125 8.30 -27.32 2.37
CA ASP A 125 7.89 -26.49 1.24
C ASP A 125 7.93 -24.98 1.58
N GLU A 126 8.24 -24.15 0.58
CA GLU A 126 8.24 -22.70 0.75
C GLU A 126 6.87 -22.12 0.36
N GLN A 127 6.25 -21.37 1.27
CA GLN A 127 4.95 -20.73 1.06
C GLN A 127 5.08 -19.21 1.11
N TRP A 128 4.41 -18.52 0.20
CA TRP A 128 4.24 -17.07 0.27
C TRP A 128 3.03 -16.77 1.13
N ILE A 129 3.23 -16.05 2.23
CA ILE A 129 2.19 -15.62 3.16
C ILE A 129 2.07 -14.10 3.18
N LEU A 130 0.95 -13.61 3.65
CA LEU A 130 0.71 -12.23 3.95
C LEU A 130 1.23 -11.92 5.35
N ALA A 131 2.15 -10.98 5.44
CA ALA A 131 2.78 -10.62 6.70
C ALA A 131 2.81 -9.10 6.89
N GLU A 132 2.98 -8.69 8.15
CA GLU A 132 3.19 -7.30 8.54
C GLU A 132 4.66 -7.11 8.95
N VAL A 133 5.30 -6.07 8.42
CA VAL A 133 6.66 -5.72 8.81
C VAL A 133 6.68 -5.18 10.23
N VAL A 134 7.63 -5.65 11.03
CA VAL A 134 7.81 -5.21 12.41
C VAL A 134 9.08 -4.38 12.52
N SER A 135 10.17 -4.87 11.95
CA SER A 135 11.45 -4.17 11.94
C SER A 135 12.31 -4.61 10.77
N TYR A 136 13.32 -3.80 10.44
CA TYR A 136 14.35 -4.14 9.47
C TYR A 136 15.73 -3.84 10.06
N SER A 137 16.62 -4.83 10.03
CA SER A 137 18.01 -4.67 10.45
C SER A 137 18.90 -4.46 9.25
N HIS A 138 19.47 -3.25 9.12
CA HIS A 138 20.43 -2.92 8.07
C HIS A 138 21.74 -3.73 8.21
N ALA A 139 22.17 -4.02 9.45
CA ALA A 139 23.39 -4.80 9.70
C ALA A 139 23.26 -6.26 9.22
N ALA A 140 22.10 -6.88 9.43
CA ALA A 140 21.86 -8.27 9.03
C ALA A 140 21.23 -8.40 7.63
N ASN A 141 20.72 -7.31 7.05
CA ASN A 141 19.90 -7.29 5.82
C ASN A 141 18.69 -8.25 5.93
N LYS A 142 18.02 -8.23 7.09
CA LYS A 142 16.88 -9.08 7.42
C LYS A 142 15.70 -8.26 7.93
N TYR A 143 14.51 -8.71 7.56
CA TYR A 143 13.24 -8.25 8.12
C TYR A 143 12.78 -9.18 9.22
N GLU A 144 12.12 -8.58 10.20
CA GLU A 144 11.22 -9.25 11.11
C GLU A 144 9.79 -8.97 10.66
N VAL A 145 9.02 -10.03 10.42
CA VAL A 145 7.63 -9.94 9.97
C VAL A 145 6.74 -10.83 10.82
N ASP A 146 5.52 -10.37 11.10
CA ASP A 146 4.49 -11.16 11.79
C ASP A 146 3.48 -11.67 10.74
N ASP A 147 3.15 -12.97 10.77
CA ASP A 147 2.00 -13.50 10.00
C ASP A 147 0.72 -12.76 10.45
N ILE A 148 -0.16 -12.45 9.49
CA ILE A 148 -1.43 -11.78 9.77
C ILE A 148 -2.53 -12.74 10.25
N ASP A 149 -2.34 -14.05 10.14
CA ASP A 149 -3.34 -15.03 10.56
C ASP A 149 -3.61 -14.95 12.08
N GLU A 150 -4.89 -14.97 12.47
CA GLU A 150 -5.35 -14.69 13.83
C GLU A 150 -4.96 -15.81 14.82
N GLU A 151 -4.81 -17.04 14.35
CA GLU A 151 -4.47 -18.20 15.20
C GLU A 151 -2.96 -18.33 15.47
N GLY A 152 -2.13 -17.62 14.72
CA GLY A 152 -0.68 -17.71 14.83
C GLY A 152 0.01 -16.46 14.29
N LYS A 153 0.08 -15.41 15.11
CA LYS A 153 1.05 -14.32 14.89
C LYS A 153 2.47 -14.84 15.15
N GLU A 154 2.94 -15.68 14.25
CA GLU A 154 4.30 -16.20 14.26
C GLU A 154 5.24 -15.14 13.70
N ARG A 155 6.32 -14.87 14.44
CA ARG A 155 7.38 -13.95 14.05
C ARG A 155 8.40 -14.69 13.20
N HIS A 156 8.59 -14.22 11.97
CA HIS A 156 9.62 -14.76 11.07
C HIS A 156 10.74 -13.75 10.83
N THR A 157 11.98 -14.24 10.82
CA THR A 157 13.18 -13.46 10.45
C THR A 157 13.65 -13.87 9.07
N LEU A 158 13.43 -13.01 8.07
CA LEU A 158 13.62 -13.33 6.65
C LEU A 158 14.60 -12.37 5.98
N SER A 159 15.37 -12.87 5.00
CA SER A 159 16.20 -12.02 4.16
C SER A 159 15.35 -11.09 3.28
N ARG A 160 15.88 -9.92 2.91
CA ARG A 160 15.22 -8.99 1.97
C ARG A 160 14.71 -9.63 0.67
N ARG A 161 15.40 -10.63 0.12
CA ARG A 161 14.99 -11.36 -1.11
C ARG A 161 13.72 -12.21 -0.96
N ARG A 162 13.28 -12.46 0.27
CA ARG A 162 12.07 -13.24 0.59
C ARG A 162 10.88 -12.33 0.90
N ILE A 163 11.02 -11.02 0.74
CA ILE A 163 10.00 -10.02 1.04
C ILE A 163 9.65 -9.28 -0.26
N ILE A 164 8.38 -9.26 -0.61
CA ILE A 164 7.83 -8.44 -1.70
C ILE A 164 6.87 -7.44 -1.06
N PRO A 165 7.19 -6.13 -1.07
CA PRO A 165 6.27 -5.10 -0.60
C PRO A 165 4.98 -5.10 -1.42
N LEU A 166 3.83 -5.01 -0.75
CA LEU A 166 2.57 -4.86 -1.45
C LEU A 166 2.43 -3.43 -2.03
N PRO A 167 1.67 -3.27 -3.12
CA PRO A 167 1.39 -1.94 -3.67
C PRO A 167 0.75 -1.03 -2.63
N GLN A 168 1.33 0.17 -2.46
CA GLN A 168 0.77 1.18 -1.55
C GLN A 168 -0.43 1.90 -2.19
N TRP A 169 -0.49 1.89 -3.52
CA TRP A 169 -1.44 2.66 -4.33
C TRP A 169 -2.14 1.76 -5.36
N LYS A 170 -3.46 1.90 -5.46
CA LYS A 170 -4.25 1.29 -6.55
C LYS A 170 -4.08 2.08 -7.84
N THR A 171 -3.67 1.48 -8.93
CA THR A 171 -3.63 2.15 -10.23
C THR A 171 -5.02 2.51 -10.74
N ASN A 172 -5.17 3.69 -11.37
CA ASN A 172 -6.37 4.04 -12.11
C ASN A 172 -6.23 3.59 -13.57
N PRO A 173 -7.10 2.67 -14.07
CA PRO A 173 -7.02 2.17 -15.44
C PRO A 173 -7.12 3.24 -16.53
N GLU A 174 -7.79 4.38 -16.23
CA GLU A 174 -8.00 5.45 -17.22
C GLU A 174 -6.78 6.36 -17.40
N THR A 175 -6.00 6.55 -16.32
CA THR A 175 -4.87 7.50 -16.33
C THR A 175 -3.53 6.83 -16.48
N ASP A 176 -3.35 5.64 -15.89
CA ASP A 176 -2.05 4.97 -15.79
C ASP A 176 -2.16 3.47 -16.15
N PRO A 177 -2.66 3.09 -17.34
CA PRO A 177 -2.87 1.69 -17.72
C PRO A 177 -1.57 0.85 -17.72
N GLU A 178 -0.42 1.48 -17.88
CA GLU A 178 0.91 0.86 -17.85
C GLU A 178 1.32 0.38 -16.45
N ALA A 179 0.68 0.88 -15.39
CA ALA A 179 0.90 0.41 -14.02
C ALA A 179 -0.05 -0.73 -13.61
N LEU A 180 -0.71 -1.38 -14.56
CA LEU A 180 -1.52 -2.59 -14.34
C LEU A 180 -0.79 -3.82 -14.89
N PHE A 181 -1.04 -4.98 -14.26
CA PHE A 181 -0.61 -6.25 -14.83
C PHE A 181 -1.42 -6.56 -16.09
N HIS A 182 -0.76 -7.08 -17.12
CA HIS A 182 -1.39 -7.41 -18.39
C HIS A 182 -2.01 -8.80 -18.38
N LYS A 183 -2.93 -9.06 -19.31
CA LYS A 183 -3.51 -10.39 -19.52
C LYS A 183 -2.41 -11.44 -19.75
N ASP A 184 -2.61 -12.62 -19.18
CA ASP A 184 -1.70 -13.78 -19.23
C ASP A 184 -0.34 -13.55 -18.54
N GLN A 185 -0.17 -12.45 -17.80
CA GLN A 185 1.00 -12.22 -16.98
C GLN A 185 0.99 -13.11 -15.73
N LEU A 186 2.13 -13.75 -15.44
CA LEU A 186 2.33 -14.53 -14.22
C LEU A 186 2.51 -13.61 -13.01
N VAL A 187 1.68 -13.81 -11.99
CA VAL A 187 1.69 -13.05 -10.73
C VAL A 187 1.62 -13.97 -9.52
N LEU A 188 1.93 -13.41 -8.35
CA LEU A 188 1.53 -13.99 -7.06
C LEU A 188 0.25 -13.30 -6.60
N ALA A 189 -0.82 -14.06 -6.46
CA ALA A 189 -2.13 -13.55 -6.04
C ALA A 189 -2.54 -14.19 -4.72
N LEU A 190 -3.14 -13.39 -3.84
CA LEU A 190 -3.73 -13.87 -2.59
C LEU A 190 -4.95 -14.73 -2.91
N TYR A 191 -5.01 -15.96 -2.41
CA TYR A 191 -6.15 -16.83 -2.65
C TYR A 191 -7.34 -16.43 -1.77
N PRO A 192 -8.58 -16.43 -2.28
CA PRO A 192 -9.75 -16.01 -1.52
C PRO A 192 -9.87 -16.74 -0.18
N GLN A 193 -10.19 -15.99 0.88
CA GLN A 193 -10.35 -16.49 2.25
C GLN A 193 -9.09 -17.14 2.85
N THR A 194 -7.90 -16.81 2.34
CA THR A 194 -6.63 -17.25 2.93
C THR A 194 -5.69 -16.07 3.12
N THR A 195 -4.62 -16.30 3.89
CA THR A 195 -3.50 -15.38 4.07
C THR A 195 -2.30 -15.79 3.19
N CYS A 196 -2.50 -16.59 2.14
CA CYS A 196 -1.45 -17.17 1.31
C CYS A 196 -1.50 -16.70 -0.15
N PHE A 197 -0.33 -16.52 -0.76
CA PHE A 197 -0.18 -16.18 -2.18
C PHE A 197 0.20 -17.39 -3.01
N TYR A 198 -0.39 -17.47 -4.21
CA TYR A 198 -0.15 -18.54 -5.17
C TYR A 198 0.13 -17.97 -6.57
N ARG A 199 0.80 -18.77 -7.39
CA ARG A 199 1.05 -18.43 -8.80
C ARG A 199 -0.27 -18.40 -9.56
N ALA A 200 -0.53 -17.32 -10.28
CA ALA A 200 -1.73 -17.14 -11.09
C ALA A 200 -1.40 -16.42 -12.40
N LEU A 201 -2.28 -16.58 -13.39
CA LEU A 201 -2.27 -15.79 -14.63
C LEU A 201 -3.39 -14.76 -14.58
N ILE A 202 -3.10 -13.53 -15.01
CA ILE A 202 -4.11 -12.47 -15.08
C ILE A 202 -5.10 -12.79 -16.20
N HIS A 203 -6.37 -12.98 -15.85
CA HIS A 203 -7.43 -13.16 -16.83
C HIS A 203 -7.84 -11.84 -17.51
N ALA A 204 -8.05 -10.79 -16.71
CA ALA A 204 -8.38 -9.46 -17.19
C ALA A 204 -7.91 -8.40 -16.18
N PRO A 205 -7.28 -7.30 -16.63
CA PRO A 205 -6.99 -6.16 -15.77
C PRO A 205 -8.29 -5.43 -15.39
N PRO A 206 -8.30 -4.69 -14.26
CA PRO A 206 -9.45 -3.87 -13.87
C PRO A 206 -9.72 -2.78 -14.90
N GLN A 207 -10.99 -2.47 -15.11
CA GLN A 207 -11.44 -1.39 -15.99
C GLN A 207 -11.95 -0.16 -15.23
N ARG A 208 -12.18 -0.25 -13.91
CA ARG A 208 -12.73 0.81 -13.04
C ARG A 208 -12.19 0.71 -11.61
#